data_AF-A0ABD1CGP3-F1
#
_entry.id   AF-A0ABD1CGP3-F1
#
_cell.length_a   1.000
_cell.length_b   1.000
_cell.length_c   1.000
_cell.angle_alpha   90.00
_cell.angle_beta   90.00
_cell.angle_gamma   90.00
#
_symmetry.space_group_name_H-M   'P 1'
#
loop_
_entity.id
_entity.type
_entity.pdbx_description
1 polymer ?
#
loop_
_entity_poly.entity_id
_entity_poly.type
_entity_poly.pdbx_seq_one_letter_code
_entity_poly.pdbx_strand_id
1 'polypeptide(L)'
;MSTKSVALPVRLGLLLAVLSHVTPGTLGAPKSDDPAALQLIILHNNDMHARFEQIGAYGNECQPADVASNRCYGGFARVAHK
;
A
#
# COMPACT_ATOMS: atom_id res chain seq x y z
N MET A 1 -30.16 -46.82 37.62
CA MET A 1 -29.15 -45.82 37.24
C MET A 1 -29.88 -44.50 37.04
N SER A 2 -29.88 -43.61 38.04
CA SER A 2 -30.69 -42.38 38.06
C SER A 2 -29.87 -41.22 37.51
N THR A 3 -30.19 -40.75 36.31
CA THR A 3 -29.58 -39.56 35.71
C THR A 3 -30.27 -38.32 36.28
N LYS A 4 -29.60 -37.62 37.20
CA LYS A 4 -30.06 -36.33 37.72
C LYS A 4 -29.81 -35.25 36.66
N SER A 5 -30.88 -34.71 36.08
CA SER A 5 -30.83 -33.51 35.24
C SER A 5 -30.43 -32.32 36.11
N VAL A 6 -29.20 -31.83 35.95
CA VAL A 6 -28.73 -30.60 36.58
C VAL A 6 -29.35 -29.43 35.81
N ALA A 7 -30.39 -28.82 36.39
CA ALA A 7 -30.98 -27.60 35.86
C ALA A 7 -30.02 -26.43 36.09
N LEU A 8 -29.33 -26.00 35.04
CA LEU A 8 -28.50 -24.80 35.06
C LEU A 8 -29.42 -23.58 35.26
N PRO A 9 -29.20 -22.71 36.27
CA PRO A 9 -30.10 -21.61 36.55
C PRO A 9 -30.06 -20.60 35.40
N VAL A 10 -31.21 -20.38 34.76
CA VAL A 10 -31.42 -19.46 33.60
C VAL A 10 -30.86 -18.06 33.86
N ARG A 11 -30.78 -17.62 35.12
CA ARG A 11 -30.22 -16.31 35.52
C ARG A 11 -28.69 -16.22 35.38
N LEU A 12 -27.96 -17.33 35.44
CA LEU A 12 -26.51 -17.36 35.23
C LEU A 12 -26.16 -17.30 33.73
N GLY A 13 -27.00 -17.87 32.87
CA GLY A 13 -26.86 -17.78 31.41
C GLY A 13 -27.11 -16.37 30.85
N LEU A 14 -28.02 -15.61 31.48
CA LEU A 14 -28.34 -14.25 31.02
C LEU A 14 -27.24 -13.23 31.33
N LEU A 15 -26.52 -13.36 32.47
CA LEU A 15 -25.39 -12.48 32.79
C LEU A 15 -24.16 -12.73 31.89
N LEU A 16 -23.93 -13.96 31.41
CA LEU A 16 -22.85 -14.24 30.46
C LEU A 16 -23.19 -13.78 29.03
N ALA A 17 -24.47 -13.75 28.64
CA ALA A 17 -24.88 -13.33 27.29
C ALA A 17 -24.75 -11.81 27.06
N VAL A 18 -24.85 -10.99 28.11
CA VAL A 18 -24.77 -9.52 28.01
C VAL A 18 -23.33 -9.01 27.86
N LEU A 19 -22.31 -9.78 28.26
CA LEU A 19 -20.90 -9.41 28.07
C LEU A 19 -20.35 -9.72 26.66
N SER A 20 -21.10 -10.42 25.82
CA SER A 20 -20.65 -10.82 24.47
C SER A 20 -20.86 -9.74 23.38
N HIS A 21 -21.29 -8.52 23.72
CA HIS A 21 -21.58 -7.47 22.73
C HIS A 21 -20.60 -6.29 22.75
N VAL A 22 -19.57 -6.34 23.60
CA VAL A 22 -18.51 -5.33 23.57
C VAL A 22 -17.38 -5.87 22.70
N THR A 23 -17.52 -5.76 21.38
CA THR A 23 -16.38 -5.87 20.46
C THR A 23 -15.59 -4.56 20.54
N PRO A 24 -14.39 -4.54 21.15
CA PRO A 24 -13.55 -3.36 21.14
C PRO A 24 -12.88 -3.29 19.77
N GLY A 25 -13.18 -2.22 19.02
CA GLY A 25 -12.28 -1.66 18.03
C GLY A 25 -11.83 -2.57 16.89
N THR A 26 -12.62 -2.59 15.81
CA THR A 26 -12.01 -2.51 14.48
C THR A 26 -12.58 -1.30 13.75
N LEU A 27 -12.11 -0.10 14.13
CA LEU A 27 -12.11 1.05 13.22
C LEU A 27 -11.00 0.84 12.18
N GLY A 28 -11.06 -0.28 11.46
CA GLY A 28 -10.40 -0.39 10.17
C GLY A 28 -11.35 0.23 9.17
N ALA A 29 -10.87 1.16 8.35
CA ALA A 29 -11.63 1.64 7.20
C ALA A 29 -12.18 0.43 6.42
N PRO A 30 -13.42 0.49 5.90
CA PRO A 30 -13.93 -0.59 5.06
C PRO A 30 -12.95 -0.78 3.90
N LYS A 31 -12.29 -1.94 3.84
CA LYS A 31 -11.65 -2.37 2.59
C LYS A 31 -12.81 -2.67 1.65
N SER A 32 -12.94 -1.87 0.60
CA SER A 32 -13.91 -2.15 -0.46
C SER A 32 -13.45 -3.42 -1.17
N ASP A 33 -14.21 -4.50 -1.05
CA ASP A 33 -14.08 -5.70 -1.90
C ASP A 33 -14.65 -5.43 -3.31
N ASP A 34 -14.65 -4.17 -3.74
CA ASP A 34 -15.23 -3.73 -5.01
C ASP A 34 -14.24 -4.06 -6.14
N PRO A 35 -14.62 -4.91 -7.12
CA PRO A 35 -13.80 -5.15 -8.31
C PRO A 35 -13.53 -3.88 -9.14
N ALA A 36 -14.23 -2.77 -8.87
CA ALA A 36 -14.00 -1.44 -9.45
C ALA A 36 -13.21 -0.48 -8.54
N ALA A 37 -12.42 -0.99 -7.60
CA ALA A 37 -11.51 -0.16 -6.80
C ALA A 37 -10.66 0.75 -7.72
N LEU A 38 -10.57 2.05 -7.36
CA LEU A 38 -9.80 3.02 -8.13
C LEU A 38 -8.34 2.58 -8.25
N GLN A 39 -7.89 2.29 -9.46
CA GLN A 39 -6.49 2.12 -9.77
C GLN A 39 -5.89 3.47 -10.17
N LEU A 40 -5.06 4.04 -9.30
CA LEU A 40 -4.36 5.30 -9.52
C LEU A 40 -2.86 5.04 -9.71
N ILE A 41 -2.31 5.46 -10.86
CA ILE A 41 -0.87 5.42 -11.13
C ILE A 41 -0.36 6.86 -11.13
N ILE A 42 0.46 7.22 -10.15
CA ILE A 42 1.09 8.54 -10.06
C ILE A 42 2.54 8.40 -10.51
N LEU A 43 2.88 9.08 -11.60
CA LEU A 43 4.27 9.28 -12.02
C LEU A 43 4.65 10.71 -11.68
N HIS A 44 5.77 10.90 -10.98
CA HIS A 44 6.30 12.22 -10.69
C HIS A 44 7.82 12.23 -10.88
N ASN A 45 8.34 13.37 -11.34
CA ASN A 45 9.75 13.71 -11.29
C ASN A 45 9.88 15.00 -10.48
N ASN A 46 10.98 15.16 -9.77
CA ASN A 46 11.24 16.33 -8.95
C ASN A 46 12.69 16.75 -9.16
N ASP A 47 12.98 18.05 -9.00
CA ASP A 47 14.34 18.60 -9.04
C ASP A 47 15.14 18.22 -10.29
N MET A 48 14.50 18.30 -11.46
CA MET A 48 15.19 18.04 -12.73
C MET A 48 16.33 19.04 -13.00
N HIS A 49 16.41 20.17 -12.27
CA HIS A 49 17.57 21.09 -12.27
C HIS A 49 18.13 21.41 -13.67
N ALA A 50 17.26 21.73 -14.63
CA ALA A 50 17.64 22.04 -16.02
C ALA A 50 18.46 20.94 -16.73
N ARG A 51 18.33 19.68 -16.30
CA ARG A 51 18.91 18.50 -16.96
C ARG A 51 18.05 18.10 -18.16
N PHE A 52 18.06 18.95 -19.19
CA PHE A 52 17.30 18.77 -20.42
C PHE A 52 17.80 17.56 -21.20
N GLU A 53 19.11 17.50 -21.40
CA GLU A 53 19.81 16.42 -22.08
C GLU A 53 20.18 15.27 -21.13
N GLN A 54 20.65 14.17 -21.70
CA GLN A 54 21.19 13.06 -20.93
C GLN A 54 22.44 13.47 -20.13
N ILE A 55 22.60 12.87 -18.95
CA ILE A 55 23.67 13.17 -18.00
C ILE A 55 24.55 11.95 -17.76
N GLY A 56 25.77 12.18 -17.29
CA GLY A 56 26.61 11.12 -16.70
C GLY A 56 26.06 10.64 -15.36
N ALA A 57 26.63 9.54 -14.84
CA ALA A 57 26.16 8.90 -13.60
C ALA A 57 26.16 9.82 -12.36
N TYR A 58 27.02 10.85 -12.35
CA TYR A 58 27.16 11.79 -11.23
C TYR A 58 26.44 13.12 -11.48
N GLY A 59 25.59 13.20 -12.50
CA GLY A 59 24.87 14.42 -12.84
C GLY A 59 25.74 15.50 -13.47
N ASN A 60 26.92 15.16 -13.98
CA ASN A 60 27.68 15.98 -14.90
C ASN A 60 27.19 15.78 -16.35
N GLU A 61 27.74 16.55 -17.28
CA GLU A 61 27.56 16.31 -18.71
C GLU A 61 27.99 14.89 -19.09
N CYS A 62 27.20 14.20 -19.91
CA CYS A 62 27.56 12.84 -20.33
C CYS A 62 28.80 12.86 -21.23
N GLN A 63 29.87 12.19 -20.79
CA GLN A 63 31.15 12.22 -21.49
C GLN A 63 31.14 11.32 -22.72
N PRO A 64 31.98 11.58 -23.74
CA PRO A 64 32.02 10.78 -24.97
C PRO A 64 32.23 9.28 -24.73
N ALA A 65 33.04 8.90 -23.74
CA ALA A 65 33.25 7.50 -23.37
C ALA A 65 31.98 6.84 -22.80
N ASP A 66 31.16 7.60 -22.06
CA ASP A 66 29.88 7.12 -21.53
C ASP A 66 28.81 7.07 -22.62
N VAL A 67 28.82 8.01 -23.58
CA VAL A 67 28.00 7.92 -24.80
C VAL A 67 28.33 6.65 -25.57
N ALA A 68 29.61 6.40 -25.84
CA ALA A 68 30.08 5.22 -26.60
C ALA A 68 29.78 3.89 -25.88
N SER A 69 29.71 3.89 -24.56
CA SER A 69 29.41 2.71 -23.75
C SER A 69 27.94 2.62 -23.29
N ASN A 70 27.05 3.49 -23.78
CA ASN A 70 25.64 3.58 -23.38
C ASN A 70 25.42 3.76 -21.86
N ARG A 71 26.28 4.56 -21.22
CA ARG A 71 26.21 4.90 -19.79
C ARG A 71 25.81 6.36 -19.55
N CYS A 72 24.95 6.90 -20.43
CA CYS A 72 24.24 8.14 -20.17
C CYS A 72 22.84 7.86 -19.62
N TYR A 73 22.33 8.76 -18.78
CA TYR A 73 21.08 8.56 -18.05
C TYR A 73 20.14 9.77 -18.20
N GLY A 74 18.85 9.52 -17.99
CA GLY A 74 17.83 10.58 -17.96
C GLY A 74 17.73 11.34 -19.29
N GLY A 75 17.55 12.65 -19.17
CA GLY A 75 17.17 13.55 -20.27
C GLY A 75 15.66 13.52 -20.53
N PHE A 76 15.10 14.67 -20.91
CA PHE A 76 13.65 14.79 -21.13
C PHE A 76 13.15 13.91 -22.27
N ALA A 77 13.97 13.66 -23.29
CA ALA A 77 13.63 12.73 -24.37
C ALA A 77 13.36 11.30 -23.87
N ARG A 78 14.15 10.82 -22.89
CA ARG A 78 13.99 9.48 -22.32
C ARG A 78 12.87 9.43 -21.28
N VAL A 79 12.71 10.51 -20.49
CA VAL A 79 11.59 10.65 -19.54
C VAL A 79 10.25 10.66 -20.26
N ALA A 80 10.16 11.24 -21.45
CA ALA A 80 8.96 11.29 -22.28
C ALA A 80 8.78 10.08 -23.21
N HIS A 81 9.60 9.03 -23.08
CA HIS A 81 9.51 7.83 -23.92
C HIS A 81 8.22 7.05 -23.64
N LYS A 82 7.57 6.55 -24.69
CA LYS A 82 6.32 5.79 -24.63
C LYS A 82 6.56 4.28 -24.54
#